data_AF-A0A7C0XJ15-F1
#
_entry.id   AF-A0A7C0XJ15-F1
#
_cell.length_a   1.000
_cell.length_b   1.000
_cell.length_c   1.000
_cell.angle_alpha   90.00
_cell.angle_beta   90.00
_cell.angle_gamma   90.00
#
_symmetry.space_group_name_H-M   'P 1'
#
loop_
_entity.id
_entity.type
_entity.pdbx_description
1 polymer ?
#
loop_
_entity_poly.entity_id
_entity_poly.type
_entity_poly.pdbx_seq_one_letter_code
_entity_poly.pdbx_strand_id
1 'polypeptide(L)'
;MEESEKINRLIERIDQLLNVIKMLVDDLSEISDNLRSLVSVKTPTVEGEQSFQNIQNAFSEDLRSMLDFEDLGDYIRISPKRYLGSDNFARIASVVRSLGGEYISAGKESHFRVPKRG
;
A
#
# COMPACT_ATOMS: atom_id res chain seq x y z
N MET A 1 -50.36 19.61 -7.77
CA MET A 1 -50.47 18.17 -8.01
C MET A 1 -49.42 17.71 -9.03
N GLU A 2 -49.32 18.35 -10.21
CA GLU A 2 -48.30 18.05 -11.23
C GLU A 2 -46.84 18.15 -10.77
N GLU A 3 -46.49 19.13 -9.95
CA GLU A 3 -45.09 19.32 -9.50
C GLU A 3 -44.63 18.19 -8.58
N SER A 4 -45.52 17.69 -7.73
CA SER A 4 -45.28 16.52 -6.88
C SER A 4 -45.06 15.26 -7.74
N GLU A 5 -45.82 15.08 -8.82
CA GLU A 5 -45.61 13.98 -9.76
C GLU A 5 -44.26 14.06 -10.49
N LYS A 6 -43.81 15.26 -10.85
CA LYS A 6 -42.47 15.45 -11.46
C LYS A 6 -41.35 15.12 -10.47
N ILE A 7 -41.48 15.54 -9.22
CA ILE A 7 -40.51 15.24 -8.16
C ILE A 7 -40.44 13.73 -7.92
N ASN A 8 -41.59 13.05 -7.84
CA ASN A 8 -41.62 11.60 -7.64
C ASN A 8 -40.95 10.84 -8.79
N ARG A 9 -41.16 11.26 -10.05
CA ARG A 9 -40.46 10.69 -11.21
C ARG A 9 -38.94 10.89 -11.15
N LEU A 10 -38.47 12.02 -10.65
CA LEU A 10 -37.04 12.28 -10.47
C LEU A 10 -36.43 11.40 -9.37
N ILE A 11 -37.15 11.21 -8.26
CA ILE A 11 -36.75 10.31 -7.18
C ILE A 11 -36.64 8.87 -7.70
N GLU A 12 -37.66 8.38 -8.40
CA GLU A 12 -37.63 7.05 -9.03
C GLU A 12 -36.45 6.91 -10.00
N ARG A 13 -36.14 7.97 -10.77
CA ARG A 13 -34.99 7.97 -11.68
C ARG A 13 -33.66 7.92 -10.93
N ILE A 14 -33.54 8.60 -9.79
CA ILE A 14 -32.35 8.56 -8.94
C ILE A 14 -32.16 7.15 -8.38
N ASP A 15 -33.22 6.53 -7.86
CA ASP A 15 -33.15 5.16 -7.32
C ASP A 15 -32.75 4.14 -8.38
N GLN A 16 -33.28 4.28 -9.61
CA GLN A 16 -32.86 3.48 -10.75
C GLN A 16 -31.36 3.64 -11.06
N LEU A 17 -30.86 4.88 -11.08
CA LEU A 17 -29.44 5.14 -11.34
C LEU A 17 -28.54 4.59 -10.23
N LEU A 18 -28.95 4.71 -8.98
CA LEU A 18 -28.22 4.13 -7.84
C LEU A 18 -28.13 2.61 -7.94
N ASN A 19 -29.19 1.94 -8.38
CA ASN A 19 -29.18 0.49 -8.57
C ASN A 19 -28.24 0.08 -9.71
N VAL A 20 -28.23 0.80 -10.83
CA VAL A 20 -27.27 0.55 -11.93
C VAL A 20 -25.83 0.74 -11.45
N ILE A 21 -25.56 1.80 -10.66
CA ILE A 21 -24.22 2.02 -10.11
C ILE A 21 -23.80 0.88 -9.19
N LYS A 22 -24.70 0.37 -8.33
CA LYS A 22 -24.41 -0.79 -7.47
C LYS A 22 -24.06 -2.03 -8.28
N MET A 23 -24.85 -2.35 -9.32
CA MET A 23 -24.55 -3.47 -10.22
C MET A 23 -23.16 -3.31 -10.87
N LEU A 24 -22.83 -2.10 -11.34
CA LEU A 24 -21.50 -1.85 -11.92
C LEU A 24 -20.37 -1.99 -10.89
N VAL A 25 -20.58 -1.58 -9.63
CA VAL A 25 -19.60 -1.75 -8.56
C VAL A 25 -19.39 -3.23 -8.26
N ASP A 26 -20.47 -4.02 -8.20
CA ASP A 26 -20.40 -5.46 -7.97
C ASP A 26 -19.67 -6.16 -9.12
N ASP A 27 -20.03 -5.85 -10.37
CA ASP A 27 -19.37 -6.38 -11.57
C ASP A 27 -17.87 -6.03 -11.61
N LEU A 28 -17.52 -4.78 -11.32
CA LEU A 28 -16.11 -4.34 -11.28
C LEU A 28 -15.34 -5.03 -10.14
N SER A 29 -15.99 -5.30 -9.01
CA SER A 29 -15.40 -6.04 -7.90
C SER A 29 -15.12 -7.49 -8.29
N GLU A 30 -16.07 -8.14 -8.95
CA GLU A 30 -15.91 -9.50 -9.49
C GLU A 30 -14.78 -9.56 -10.54
N ILE A 31 -14.72 -8.58 -11.45
CA ILE A 31 -13.64 -8.48 -12.43
C ILE A 31 -12.29 -8.27 -11.73
N SER A 32 -12.22 -7.42 -10.70
CA SER A 32 -11.00 -7.23 -9.91
C SER A 32 -10.53 -8.53 -9.27
N ASP A 33 -11.44 -9.30 -8.66
CA ASP A 33 -11.12 -10.57 -8.02
C ASP A 33 -10.66 -11.63 -9.02
N ASN A 34 -11.32 -11.70 -10.17
CA ASN A 34 -10.92 -12.56 -11.28
C ASN A 34 -9.54 -12.16 -11.83
N LEU A 35 -9.26 -10.86 -11.99
CA LEU A 35 -7.94 -10.38 -12.41
C LEU A 35 -6.86 -10.70 -11.37
N ARG A 36 -7.14 -10.53 -10.07
CA ARG A 36 -6.23 -10.94 -8.99
C ARG A 36 -5.95 -12.44 -9.04
N SER A 37 -6.98 -13.25 -9.29
CA SER A 37 -6.84 -14.69 -9.49
C SER A 37 -5.99 -15.02 -10.73
N LEU A 38 -6.20 -14.35 -11.86
CA LEU A 38 -5.41 -14.57 -13.08
C LEU A 38 -3.96 -14.08 -12.95
N VAL A 39 -3.73 -12.98 -12.23
CA VAL A 39 -2.39 -12.54 -11.82
C VAL A 39 -1.76 -13.60 -10.92
N SER A 40 -2.53 -14.21 -10.01
CA SER A 40 -2.09 -15.31 -9.16
C SER A 40 -1.83 -16.63 -9.92
N VAL A 41 -2.31 -16.79 -11.16
CA VAL A 41 -2.07 -17.96 -12.02
C VAL A 41 -0.87 -17.75 -12.97
N LYS A 42 -0.43 -16.49 -13.18
CA LYS A 42 0.82 -16.16 -13.90
C LYS A 42 2.03 -15.97 -12.98
N THR A 43 1.88 -16.19 -11.68
CA THR A 43 3.00 -16.35 -10.76
C THR A 43 2.89 -17.71 -10.09
N PRO A 44 3.79 -18.66 -10.39
CA PRO A 44 3.96 -19.73 -9.44
C PRO A 44 4.38 -19.09 -8.11
N THR A 45 3.77 -19.56 -7.03
CA THR A 45 4.32 -19.62 -5.67
C THR A 45 4.60 -18.31 -4.94
N VAL A 46 3.80 -18.08 -3.90
CA VAL A 46 4.22 -17.71 -2.53
C VAL A 46 5.75 -17.69 -2.35
N GLU A 47 6.38 -16.54 -2.58
CA GLU A 47 7.70 -16.13 -2.09
C GLU A 47 8.00 -14.72 -2.67
N GLY A 48 8.36 -13.76 -1.81
CA GLY A 48 9.37 -12.79 -2.22
C GLY A 48 9.02 -11.33 -2.52
N GLU A 49 7.82 -10.93 -2.94
CA GLU A 49 7.59 -9.48 -3.20
C GLU A 49 7.18 -8.74 -1.94
N GLN A 50 8.15 -8.14 -1.25
CA GLN A 50 7.86 -7.19 -0.19
C GLN A 50 7.23 -5.94 -0.80
N SER A 51 5.90 -5.85 -0.70
CA SER A 51 5.16 -4.65 -1.08
C SER A 51 5.58 -3.46 -0.21
N PHE A 52 5.54 -2.25 -0.77
CA PHE A 52 5.85 -1.01 -0.05
C PHE A 52 5.07 -0.88 1.27
N GLN A 53 3.80 -1.29 1.26
CA GLN A 53 2.95 -1.34 2.45
C GLN A 53 3.46 -2.33 3.49
N ASN A 54 3.90 -3.53 3.08
CA ASN A 54 4.43 -4.55 4.00
C ASN A 54 5.70 -4.06 4.69
N ILE A 55 6.60 -3.41 3.94
CA ILE A 55 7.84 -2.83 4.48
C ILE A 55 7.51 -1.74 5.50
N GLN A 56 6.58 -0.83 5.20
CA GLN A 56 6.15 0.18 6.17
C GLN A 56 5.51 -0.45 7.42
N ASN A 57 4.67 -1.46 7.25
CA ASN A 57 3.97 -2.12 8.35
C ASN A 57 4.88 -2.94 9.27
N ALA A 58 6.06 -3.33 8.81
CA ALA A 58 7.08 -4.00 9.63
C ALA A 58 7.68 -3.11 10.71
N PHE A 59 7.59 -1.78 10.55
CA PHE A 59 8.04 -0.83 11.56
C PHE A 59 6.88 -0.46 12.50
N SER A 60 7.15 -0.32 13.79
CA SER A 60 6.19 0.27 14.72
C SER A 60 5.95 1.75 14.39
N GLU A 61 4.79 2.30 14.79
CA GLU A 61 4.37 3.66 14.43
C GLU A 61 5.36 4.74 14.90
N ASP A 62 5.92 4.58 16.09
CA ASP A 62 6.97 5.43 16.65
C ASP A 62 8.22 5.46 15.75
N LEU A 63 8.68 4.30 15.28
CA LEU A 63 9.83 4.22 14.38
C LEU A 63 9.52 4.76 12.99
N ARG A 64 8.33 4.48 12.44
CA ARG A 64 7.89 5.04 11.14
C ARG A 64 7.88 6.55 11.14
N SER A 65 7.44 7.17 12.23
CA SER A 65 7.40 8.64 12.35
C SER A 65 8.79 9.29 12.23
N MET A 66 9.85 8.54 12.52
CA MET A 66 11.25 8.99 12.45
C MET A 66 11.90 8.72 11.09
N LEU A 67 11.20 8.10 10.15
CA LEU A 67 11.73 7.64 8.88
C LEU A 67 10.94 8.22 7.70
N ASP A 68 11.64 8.48 6.59
CA ASP A 68 11.03 8.64 5.27
C ASP A 68 11.26 7.38 4.44
N PHE A 69 10.24 7.02 3.66
CA PHE A 69 10.25 5.86 2.78
C PHE A 69 10.07 6.35 1.35
N GLU A 70 11.03 6.02 0.50
CA GLU A 70 11.04 6.39 -0.91
C GLU A 70 11.11 5.12 -1.76
N ASP A 71 10.15 4.94 -2.66
CA ASP A 71 10.10 3.79 -3.58
C ASP A 71 10.93 4.11 -4.82
N LEU A 72 12.08 3.44 -4.96
CA LEU A 72 12.99 3.60 -6.09
C LEU A 72 12.87 2.46 -7.11
N GLY A 73 11.73 1.76 -7.11
CA GLY A 73 11.41 0.71 -8.08
C GLY A 73 11.92 -0.67 -7.66
N ASP A 74 13.25 -0.85 -7.60
CA ASP A 74 13.88 -2.13 -7.24
C ASP A 74 14.04 -2.31 -5.73
N TYR A 75 14.16 -1.19 -5.00
CA TYR A 75 14.32 -1.16 -3.56
C TYR A 75 13.60 0.04 -2.96
N ILE A 76 13.33 -0.03 -1.66
CA ILE A 76 12.82 1.08 -0.87
C ILE A 76 13.99 1.69 -0.12
N ARG A 77 14.22 2.99 -0.33
CA ARG A 77 15.16 3.77 0.46
C ARG A 77 14.44 4.25 1.72
N ILE A 78 15.07 4.03 2.87
CA ILE A 78 14.55 4.41 4.18
C ILE A 78 15.56 5.36 4.84
N SER A 79 15.19 6.63 4.97
CA SER A 79 16.08 7.70 5.42
C SER A 79 15.64 8.23 6.80
N PRO A 80 16.56 8.40 7.77
CA PRO A 80 16.22 9.01 9.05
C PRO A 80 15.87 10.49 8.92
N LYS A 81 14.72 10.90 9.44
CA LYS A 81 14.31 12.32 9.57
C LYS A 81 15.10 13.07 10.63
N ARG A 82 15.68 12.32 11.58
CA ARG A 82 16.38 12.84 12.75
C ARG A 82 17.42 11.85 13.24
N TYR A 83 18.24 12.29 14.19
CA TYR A 83 19.16 11.39 14.89
C TYR A 83 18.38 10.33 15.67
N LEU A 84 18.62 9.06 15.35
CA LEU A 84 17.88 7.92 15.91
C LEU A 84 18.39 7.51 17.30
N GLY A 85 19.65 7.77 17.63
CA GLY A 85 20.32 7.19 18.79
C GLY A 85 20.61 5.70 18.62
N SER A 86 21.40 5.12 19.53
CA SER A 86 21.81 3.71 19.47
C SER A 86 20.62 2.75 19.46
N ASP A 87 19.62 3.03 20.30
CA ASP A 87 18.54 2.09 20.57
C ASP A 87 17.56 2.01 19.41
N ASN A 88 17.07 3.15 18.92
CA ASN A 88 16.16 3.15 17.76
C ASN A 88 16.90 2.70 16.50
N PHE A 89 18.18 3.06 16.34
CA PHE A 89 18.98 2.56 15.22
C PHE A 89 19.07 1.03 15.25
N ALA A 90 19.39 0.43 16.40
CA ALA A 90 19.47 -1.03 16.53
C ALA A 90 18.12 -1.71 16.21
N ARG A 91 17.01 -1.14 16.68
CA ARG A 91 15.65 -1.64 16.39
C ARG A 91 15.34 -1.57 14.88
N ILE A 92 15.58 -0.42 14.26
CA ILE A 92 15.36 -0.21 12.82
C ILE A 92 16.25 -1.15 12.01
N ALA A 93 17.53 -1.25 12.35
CA ALA A 93 18.48 -2.15 11.68
C ALA A 93 18.06 -3.63 11.81
N SER A 94 17.50 -4.03 12.95
CA SER A 94 16.96 -5.38 13.14
C SER A 94 15.78 -5.66 12.21
N VAL A 95 14.84 -4.73 12.09
CA VAL A 95 13.70 -4.86 11.17
C VAL A 95 14.20 -4.91 9.73
N VAL A 96 15.03 -3.96 9.31
CA VAL A 96 15.61 -3.92 7.96
C VAL A 96 16.31 -5.23 7.60
N ARG A 97 17.11 -5.81 8.50
CA ARG A 97 17.77 -7.10 8.29
C ARG A 97 16.79 -8.26 8.16
N SER A 98 15.73 -8.30 8.97
CA SER A 98 14.68 -9.32 8.86
C SER A 98 13.96 -9.28 7.52
N LEU A 99 13.93 -8.10 6.90
CA LEU A 99 13.37 -7.87 5.57
C LEU A 99 14.40 -8.09 4.44
N GLY A 100 15.59 -8.63 4.73
CA GLY A 100 16.65 -8.82 3.72
C GLY A 100 17.29 -7.52 3.24
N GLY A 101 17.05 -6.42 3.93
CA GLY A 101 17.66 -5.12 3.66
C GLY A 101 18.99 -4.93 4.40
N GLU A 102 19.61 -3.79 4.12
CA GLU A 102 20.90 -3.41 4.70
C GLU A 102 21.00 -1.92 4.96
N TYR A 103 22.02 -1.54 5.73
CA TYR A 103 22.37 -0.15 5.99
C TYR A 103 23.55 0.27 5.10
N ILE A 104 23.39 1.40 4.41
CA ILE A 104 24.41 2.00 3.57
C ILE A 104 25.02 3.21 4.31
N SER A 105 26.28 3.09 4.69
CA SER A 105 27.04 4.18 5.30
C SER A 105 27.59 5.10 4.21
N ALA A 106 26.97 6.26 4.04
CA ALA A 106 27.33 7.26 3.02
C ALA A 106 27.46 8.68 3.62
N GLY A 107 27.77 8.78 4.91
CA GLY A 107 27.86 10.06 5.62
C GLY A 107 26.49 10.73 5.70
N LYS A 108 26.32 11.89 5.05
CA LYS A 108 25.05 12.63 5.02
C LYS A 108 23.95 11.88 4.26
N GLU A 109 24.33 11.04 3.30
CA GLU A 109 23.40 10.25 2.51
C GLU A 109 23.16 8.85 3.10
N SER A 110 23.54 8.62 4.36
CA SER A 110 23.36 7.30 4.97
C SER A 110 21.88 6.94 5.07
N HIS A 111 21.54 5.75 4.60
CA HIS A 111 20.17 5.27 4.52
C HIS A 111 20.13 3.76 4.69
N PHE A 112 18.95 3.24 5.02
CA PHE A 112 18.67 1.82 4.89
C PHE A 112 18.05 1.57 3.52
N ARG A 113 18.27 0.38 2.97
CA ARG A 113 17.60 -0.09 1.77
C ARG A 113 16.99 -1.46 2.00
N VAL A 114 15.78 -1.67 1.50
CA VAL A 114 15.10 -2.97 1.52
C VAL A 114 14.74 -3.34 0.09
N PRO A 115 15.20 -4.49 -0.44
CA PRO A 115 14.85 -4.93 -1.78
C PRO A 115 13.36 -5.28 -1.84
N LYS A 116 12.71 -4.94 -2.96
CA LYS A 116 11.29 -5.29 -3.18
C LYS A 116 11.10 -6.73 -3.69
N ARG A 117 12.19 -7.37 -4.11
CA ARG A 117 12.25 -8.78 -4.49
C ARG A 117 13.21 -9.51 -3.54
N GLY A 118 12.68 -10.43 -2.75
CA GLY A 118 13.41 -11.45 -2.00
C GLY A 118 13.29 -12.79 -2.69
#